data_AF-X1QBD0-F1
#
_entry.id   AF-X1QBD0-F1
#
_cell.length_a   1.000
_cell.length_b   1.000
_cell.length_c   1.000
_cell.angle_alpha   90.00
_cell.angle_beta   90.00
_cell.angle_gamma   90.00
#
_symmetry.space_group_name_H-M   'P 1'
#
loop_
_entity.id
_entity.type
_entity.pdbx_description
1 polymer ?
#
loop_
_entity_poly.entity_id
_entity_poly.type
_entity_poly.pdbx_seq_one_letter_code
_entity_poly.pdbx_strand_id
1 'polypeptide(L)'
;MEAFYKANHIRIYNKDCRFMEELGDESVDLIATDPPYGISFLGKDWDTFNELVDPQGAYQKKKGFKKLPRQNTISMTEFFIPIWKECLRILKPGAFAFVMCSPRADVMAKQVSCLQDAGFQVNFTPIYWAYASGFPKAQNIGKAVDKRLGTYKEGKPTANARFGYNGQDKHYNHAKITREFDAQSPQAKALDGSYAGFQPKPAVEVIIVAMKPLSEKTFVDQALKNRKGIIWLDDGRIPYESEEDKSQATPQGRCTGQVYDSMLGRERKEFDRPEQKGRFPANLLVSDDVLNDG
;
A
#
# COMPACT_ATOMS: atom_id res chain seq x y z
N MET A 1 11.04 10.54 27.09
CA MET A 1 10.57 9.20 26.67
C MET A 1 11.53 8.08 27.02
N GLU A 2 11.11 7.14 27.87
CA GLU A 2 11.82 5.88 28.10
C GLU A 2 11.42 4.85 27.02
N ALA A 3 12.40 4.16 26.44
CA ALA A 3 12.15 3.16 25.41
C ALA A 3 11.82 1.81 26.03
N PHE A 4 10.82 1.12 25.49
CA PHE A 4 10.50 -0.27 25.87
C PHE A 4 11.65 -1.22 25.49
N TYR A 5 12.31 -0.94 24.37
CA TYR A 5 13.51 -1.64 23.93
C TYR A 5 14.51 -0.67 23.29
N LYS A 6 15.80 -0.89 23.55
CA LYS A 6 16.89 -0.06 23.04
C LYS A 6 18.05 -0.94 22.57
N ALA A 7 18.48 -0.71 21.33
CA ALA A 7 19.75 -1.16 20.76
C ALA A 7 20.47 0.04 20.10
N ASN A 8 21.65 -0.16 19.51
CA ASN A 8 22.51 0.92 18.97
C ASN A 8 21.74 2.02 18.23
N HIS A 9 21.02 1.64 17.16
CA HIS A 9 20.25 2.56 16.31
C HIS A 9 18.74 2.34 16.39
N ILE A 10 18.27 1.47 17.29
CA ILE A 10 16.88 1.05 17.36
C ILE A 10 16.30 1.45 18.71
N ARG A 11 15.16 2.13 18.68
CA ARG A 11 14.35 2.44 19.86
C ARG A 11 12.93 2.01 19.55
N ILE A 12 12.34 1.20 20.43
CA ILE A 12 10.95 0.78 20.34
C ILE A 12 10.21 1.37 21.53
N TYR A 13 9.07 1.98 21.26
CA TYR A 13 8.20 2.57 22.27
C TYR A 13 6.87 1.82 22.22
N ASN A 14 6.45 1.26 23.36
CA ASN A 14 5.12 0.68 23.51
C ASN A 14 4.15 1.80 23.92
N LYS A 15 3.75 2.62 22.95
CA LYS A 15 2.90 3.80 23.15
C LYS A 15 1.92 3.94 22.00
N ASP A 16 0.87 4.70 22.29
CA ASP A 16 -0.11 5.09 21.28
C ASP A 16 0.43 6.28 20.46
N CYS A 17 0.48 6.14 19.15
CA CYS A 17 1.03 7.15 18.23
C CYS A 17 0.19 8.43 18.15
N ARG A 18 -1.01 8.46 18.77
CA ARG A 18 -1.76 9.71 18.97
C ARG A 18 -1.06 10.69 19.91
N PHE A 19 -0.10 10.20 20.70
CA PHE A 19 0.63 10.98 21.70
C PHE A 19 2.14 10.92 21.39
N MET A 20 2.57 11.81 20.49
CA MET A 20 3.98 11.95 20.06
C MET A 20 4.63 13.24 20.60
N GLU A 21 4.01 13.90 21.58
CA GLU A 21 4.46 15.18 22.15
C GLU A 21 5.87 15.13 22.76
N GLU A 22 6.34 13.95 23.16
CA GLU A 22 7.69 13.78 23.69
C GLU A 22 8.79 13.78 22.63
N LEU A 23 8.43 13.61 21.35
CA LEU A 23 9.38 13.79 20.24
C LEU A 23 9.50 15.28 19.95
N GLY A 24 10.74 15.77 19.89
CA GLY A 24 11.00 17.18 19.58
C GLY A 24 10.52 17.56 18.18
N ASP A 25 10.18 18.83 18.02
CA ASP A 25 9.89 19.42 16.71
C ASP A 25 11.06 19.17 15.76
N GLU A 26 10.76 18.86 14.51
CA GLU A 26 11.76 18.71 13.45
C GLU A 26 12.91 17.73 13.79
N SER A 27 12.60 16.70 14.56
CA SER A 27 13.56 15.68 15.02
C SER A 27 13.61 14.45 14.11
N VAL A 28 12.65 14.26 13.21
CA VAL A 28 12.50 13.08 12.35
C VAL A 28 12.88 13.38 10.91
N ASP A 29 13.70 12.50 10.34
CA ASP A 29 14.28 12.63 9.00
C ASP A 29 13.45 11.99 7.88
N LEU A 30 12.59 11.03 8.24
CA LEU A 30 11.75 10.23 7.36
C LEU A 30 10.64 9.57 8.19
N ILE A 31 9.41 9.51 7.66
CA ILE A 31 8.36 8.62 8.18
C ILE A 31 8.11 7.50 7.17
N ALA A 32 8.05 6.26 7.64
CA ALA A 32 7.52 5.12 6.91
C ALA A 32 6.52 4.43 7.82
N THR A 33 5.26 4.34 7.40
CA THR A 33 4.17 3.90 8.30
C THR A 33 3.05 3.19 7.55
N ASP A 34 2.38 2.29 8.27
CA ASP A 34 1.21 1.55 7.83
C ASP A 34 0.03 1.82 8.79
N PRO A 35 -0.75 2.91 8.57
CA PRO A 35 -1.86 3.25 9.44
C PRO A 35 -3.04 2.28 9.26
N PRO A 36 -3.99 2.22 10.22
CA PRO A 36 -5.22 1.47 10.02
C PRO A 36 -6.01 1.94 8.78
N TYR A 37 -6.62 1.04 8.03
CA TYR A 37 -7.36 1.34 6.79
C TYR A 37 -8.86 1.48 6.98
N GLY A 38 -9.38 1.16 8.17
CA GLY A 38 -10.81 1.26 8.45
C GLY A 38 -11.64 0.17 7.83
N ILE A 39 -11.01 -0.97 7.52
CA ILE A 39 -11.64 -2.10 6.82
C ILE A 39 -12.05 -3.22 7.78
N SER A 40 -12.01 -2.95 9.09
CA SER A 40 -12.27 -3.91 10.16
C SER A 40 -11.40 -5.16 10.04
N PHE A 41 -10.09 -4.97 9.88
CA PHE A 41 -9.11 -6.03 9.74
C PHE A 41 -9.27 -7.09 10.84
N LEU A 42 -9.58 -8.32 10.42
CA LEU A 42 -9.87 -9.46 11.31
C LEU A 42 -10.93 -9.17 12.41
N GLY A 43 -11.83 -8.22 12.16
CA GLY A 43 -12.84 -7.78 13.12
C GLY A 43 -12.26 -7.07 14.35
N LYS A 44 -11.04 -6.51 14.23
CA LYS A 44 -10.39 -5.75 15.31
C LYS A 44 -10.89 -4.31 15.33
N ASP A 45 -11.11 -3.80 16.53
CA ASP A 45 -11.71 -2.48 16.74
C ASP A 45 -10.75 -1.34 16.39
N TRP A 46 -9.42 -1.55 16.49
CA TRP A 46 -8.42 -0.55 16.12
C TRP A 46 -8.40 -0.21 14.61
N ASP A 47 -8.99 -1.08 13.77
CA ASP A 47 -9.13 -0.86 12.32
C ASP A 47 -10.58 -0.57 11.92
N THR A 48 -11.38 -0.02 12.83
CA THR A 48 -12.79 0.23 12.60
C THR A 48 -13.16 1.68 12.95
N PHE A 49 -13.69 2.42 11.98
CA PHE A 49 -14.11 3.83 12.13
C PHE A 49 -15.64 4.00 12.01
N ASN A 50 -16.40 2.97 12.37
CA ASN A 50 -17.83 2.90 12.08
C ASN A 50 -18.72 3.77 12.99
N GLU A 51 -18.16 4.41 14.01
CA GLU A 51 -18.91 5.23 14.96
C GLU A 51 -18.14 6.53 15.24
N LEU A 52 -18.86 7.64 15.37
CA LEU A 52 -18.30 8.86 15.96
C LEU A 52 -17.88 8.47 17.38
N VAL A 53 -16.58 8.56 17.66
CA VAL A 53 -16.10 8.40 19.04
C VAL A 53 -16.49 9.68 19.75
N ASP A 54 -17.61 9.66 20.48
CA ASP A 54 -17.91 10.67 21.49
C ASP A 54 -16.68 10.78 22.42
N PRO A 55 -16.10 11.97 22.65
CA PRO A 55 -15.01 12.19 23.59
C PRO A 55 -15.29 11.72 25.03
N GLN A 56 -16.55 11.38 25.38
CA GLN A 56 -16.93 10.84 26.68
C GLN A 56 -17.67 9.47 26.65
N GLY A 57 -17.75 8.79 25.51
CA GLY A 57 -18.12 7.38 25.42
C GLY A 57 -19.61 7.04 25.29
N ALA A 58 -19.82 5.79 24.87
CA ALA A 58 -21.06 5.00 24.76
C ALA A 58 -21.85 5.07 23.45
N TYR A 59 -21.61 4.09 22.56
CA TYR A 59 -22.69 3.47 21.78
C TYR A 59 -22.63 1.95 21.85
N GLN A 60 -23.75 1.34 22.24
CA GLN A 60 -23.93 -0.09 22.42
C GLN A 60 -24.34 -0.76 21.11
N LYS A 61 -23.56 -1.77 20.70
CA LYS A 61 -23.80 -2.64 19.54
C LYS A 61 -25.13 -3.41 19.68
N LYS A 62 -26.21 -2.97 19.02
CA LYS A 62 -27.46 -3.75 18.94
C LYS A 62 -27.31 -4.92 17.96
N LYS A 63 -27.39 -6.14 18.50
CA LYS A 63 -27.34 -7.41 17.75
C LYS A 63 -28.61 -7.55 16.89
N GLY A 64 -28.48 -7.76 15.57
CA GLY A 64 -29.60 -8.21 14.71
C GLY A 64 -29.97 -7.33 13.51
N PHE A 65 -29.48 -6.09 13.42
CA PHE A 65 -29.65 -5.25 12.23
C PHE A 65 -28.28 -4.79 11.71
N LYS A 66 -27.79 -5.41 10.64
CA LYS A 66 -26.71 -4.82 9.84
C LYS A 66 -27.34 -3.75 8.96
N LYS A 67 -27.55 -2.55 9.51
CA LYS A 67 -27.64 -1.36 8.65
C LYS A 67 -26.35 -1.37 7.84
N LEU A 68 -26.43 -1.29 6.50
CA LEU A 68 -25.23 -1.11 5.69
C LEU A 68 -24.45 0.06 6.33
N PRO A 69 -23.15 -0.10 6.64
CA PRO A 69 -22.39 0.99 7.23
C PRO A 69 -22.58 2.18 6.30
N ARG A 70 -23.28 3.21 6.77
CA ARG A 70 -23.12 4.52 6.14
C ARG A 70 -21.65 4.81 6.37
N GLN A 71 -20.86 4.85 5.31
CA GLN A 71 -19.43 5.19 5.36
C GLN A 71 -19.34 6.61 5.94
N ASN A 72 -19.35 6.72 7.26
CA ASN A 72 -19.14 7.98 7.92
C ASN A 72 -17.63 8.20 7.99
N THR A 73 -17.08 8.63 6.85
CA THR A 73 -15.63 8.85 6.70
C THR A 73 -15.14 10.06 7.49
N ILE A 74 -16.05 10.76 8.19
CA ILE A 74 -15.74 11.84 9.14
C ILE A 74 -14.90 11.31 10.31
N SER A 75 -15.26 10.15 10.87
CA SER A 75 -14.51 9.55 11.99
C SER A 75 -13.05 9.24 11.60
N MET A 76 -12.79 8.87 10.34
CA MET A 76 -11.43 8.72 9.83
C MET A 76 -10.70 10.06 9.80
N THR A 77 -11.35 11.11 9.31
CA THR A 77 -10.78 12.46 9.29
C THR A 77 -10.42 12.95 10.70
N GLU A 78 -11.35 12.84 11.64
CA GLU A 78 -11.16 13.26 13.03
C GLU A 78 -10.04 12.47 13.72
N PHE A 79 -9.91 11.17 13.41
CA PHE A 79 -8.85 10.33 13.93
C PHE A 79 -7.48 10.70 13.33
N PHE A 80 -7.40 10.85 12.02
CA PHE A 80 -6.11 10.97 11.32
C PHE A 80 -5.51 12.36 11.33
N ILE A 81 -6.31 13.43 11.20
CA ILE A 81 -5.75 14.79 11.09
C ILE A 81 -4.87 15.16 12.30
N PRO A 82 -5.27 14.94 13.57
CA PRO A 82 -4.41 15.25 14.72
C PRO A 82 -3.10 14.47 14.71
N ILE A 83 -3.14 13.18 14.35
CA ILE A 83 -1.94 12.34 14.23
C ILE A 83 -1.03 12.87 13.12
N TRP A 84 -1.59 13.22 11.97
CA TRP A 84 -0.79 13.77 10.87
C TRP A 84 -0.20 15.14 11.20
N LYS A 85 -0.91 15.99 11.95
CA LYS A 85 -0.33 17.25 12.46
C LYS A 85 0.87 17.01 13.36
N GLU A 86 0.80 16.01 14.24
CA GLU A 86 1.94 15.61 15.07
C GLU A 86 3.08 15.03 14.22
N CYS A 87 2.78 14.17 13.24
CA CYS A 87 3.77 13.69 12.28
C CYS A 87 4.45 14.84 11.51
N LEU A 88 3.69 15.86 11.12
CA LEU A 88 4.22 17.04 10.42
C LEU A 88 5.09 17.90 11.34
N ARG A 89 4.71 18.05 12.62
CA ARG A 89 5.50 18.78 13.63
C ARG A 89 6.89 18.15 13.82
N ILE A 90 6.94 16.83 14.00
CA ILE A 90 8.20 16.12 14.26
C ILE A 90 9.07 15.96 13.02
N LEU A 91 8.51 16.00 11.80
CA LEU A 91 9.30 15.93 10.57
C LEU A 91 10.14 17.20 10.35
N LYS A 92 11.36 17.04 9.84
CA LYS A 92 12.17 18.17 9.34
C LYS A 92 11.55 18.78 8.07
N PRO A 93 11.65 20.09 7.84
CA PRO A 93 11.18 20.70 6.58
C PRO A 93 11.79 20.02 5.36
N GLY A 94 10.94 19.69 4.38
CA GLY A 94 11.32 18.90 3.19
C GLY A 94 11.50 17.40 3.42
N ALA A 95 11.32 16.87 4.63
CA ALA A 95 11.41 15.42 4.86
C ALA A 95 10.16 14.70 4.33
N PHE A 96 10.38 13.50 3.77
CA PHE A 96 9.33 12.68 3.19
C PHE A 96 8.65 11.77 4.22
N ALA A 97 7.41 11.43 3.93
CA ALA A 97 6.62 10.40 4.58
C ALA A 97 6.09 9.42 3.51
N PHE A 98 6.29 8.13 3.73
CA PHE A 98 5.75 7.04 2.94
C PHE A 98 4.67 6.34 3.75
N VAL A 99 3.43 6.43 3.28
CA VAL A 99 2.24 5.98 4.03
C VAL A 99 1.56 4.88 3.25
N MET A 100 1.61 3.65 3.76
CA MET A 100 0.89 2.52 3.17
C MET A 100 -0.63 2.78 3.25
N CYS A 101 -1.37 2.30 2.27
CA CYS A 101 -2.79 2.53 2.15
C CYS A 101 -3.48 1.42 1.36
N SER A 102 -4.73 1.14 1.73
CA SER A 102 -5.63 0.29 0.95
C SER A 102 -5.82 0.86 -0.46
N PRO A 103 -5.85 0.03 -1.52
CA PRO A 103 -6.17 0.48 -2.88
C PRO A 103 -7.66 0.87 -3.04
N ARG A 104 -8.48 0.73 -1.99
CA ARG A 104 -9.88 1.16 -2.02
C ARG A 104 -9.96 2.67 -2.20
N ALA A 105 -10.69 3.10 -3.23
CA ALA A 105 -10.78 4.51 -3.60
C ALA A 105 -11.27 5.43 -2.47
N ASP A 106 -12.24 4.98 -1.66
CA ASP A 106 -12.77 5.76 -0.54
C ASP A 106 -11.74 5.95 0.59
N VAL A 107 -10.97 4.90 0.89
CA VAL A 107 -9.90 4.93 1.90
C VAL A 107 -8.74 5.77 1.42
N MET A 108 -8.26 5.54 0.19
CA MET A 108 -7.15 6.27 -0.40
C MET A 108 -7.45 7.77 -0.51
N ALA A 109 -8.61 8.14 -1.05
CA ALA A 109 -9.00 9.55 -1.18
C ALA A 109 -9.06 10.25 0.19
N LYS A 110 -9.61 9.56 1.19
CA LYS A 110 -9.69 10.08 2.56
C LYS A 110 -8.31 10.24 3.19
N GLN A 111 -7.41 9.27 3.02
CA GLN A 111 -6.06 9.33 3.56
C GLN A 111 -5.26 10.50 2.97
N VAL A 112 -5.32 10.69 1.64
CA VAL A 112 -4.69 11.81 0.94
C VAL A 112 -5.27 13.14 1.43
N SER A 113 -6.59 13.26 1.56
CA SER A 113 -7.24 14.45 2.12
C SER A 113 -6.76 14.76 3.53
N CYS A 114 -6.68 13.76 4.42
CA CYS A 114 -6.24 14.00 5.80
C CYS A 114 -4.78 14.45 5.90
N LEU A 115 -3.90 13.90 5.04
CA LEU A 115 -2.51 14.35 4.94
C LEU A 115 -2.43 15.80 4.46
N GLN A 116 -3.20 16.15 3.43
CA GLN A 116 -3.27 17.51 2.91
C GLN A 116 -3.83 18.50 3.93
N ASP A 117 -4.92 18.15 4.63
CA ASP A 117 -5.55 18.96 5.67
C ASP A 117 -4.63 19.16 6.89
N ALA A 118 -3.73 18.21 7.15
CA ALA A 118 -2.70 18.34 8.17
C ALA A 118 -1.54 19.26 7.75
N GLY A 119 -1.37 19.53 6.44
CA GLY A 119 -0.37 20.43 5.88
C GLY A 119 0.76 19.77 5.08
N PHE A 120 0.66 18.46 4.78
CA PHE A 120 1.62 17.80 3.90
C PHE A 120 1.45 18.22 2.43
N GLN A 121 2.56 18.25 1.69
CA GLN A 121 2.54 18.20 0.23
C GLN A 121 2.32 16.76 -0.22
N VAL A 122 1.30 16.52 -1.05
CA VAL A 122 0.87 15.18 -1.52
C VAL A 122 0.79 15.07 -3.04
N ASN A 123 1.31 16.07 -3.77
CA ASN A 123 1.32 16.15 -5.23
C ASN A 123 2.40 15.27 -5.89
N PHE A 124 2.81 14.19 -5.23
CA PHE A 124 3.81 13.23 -5.70
C PHE A 124 3.12 11.99 -6.24
N THR A 125 3.80 11.31 -7.17
CA THR A 125 3.33 10.01 -7.68
C THR A 125 3.41 8.95 -6.57
N PRO A 126 2.31 8.22 -6.27
CA PRO A 126 2.35 7.10 -5.34
C PRO A 126 3.24 5.95 -5.87
N ILE A 127 3.76 5.14 -4.93
CA ILE A 127 4.40 3.87 -5.26
C ILE A 127 3.35 2.76 -5.13
N TYR A 128 3.29 1.86 -6.10
CA TYR A 128 2.40 0.70 -6.08
C TYR A 128 3.22 -0.54 -5.77
N TRP A 129 2.76 -1.35 -4.83
CA TRP A 129 3.35 -2.63 -4.53
C TRP A 129 2.42 -3.76 -4.96
N ALA A 130 2.76 -4.41 -6.06
CA ALA A 130 2.05 -5.56 -6.59
C ALA A 130 2.60 -6.87 -5.99
N TYR A 131 1.71 -7.75 -5.55
CA TYR A 131 2.09 -9.04 -4.95
C TYR A 131 1.03 -10.13 -5.20
N ALA A 132 1.46 -11.40 -5.21
CA ALA A 132 0.57 -12.53 -5.49
C ALA A 132 -0.21 -13.01 -4.26
N SER A 133 0.21 -12.64 -3.04
CA SER A 133 -0.50 -13.03 -1.82
C SER A 133 -1.86 -12.30 -1.67
N GLY A 134 -2.78 -12.85 -0.87
CA GLY A 134 -4.11 -12.24 -0.64
C GLY A 134 -5.30 -13.17 -0.88
N PHE A 135 -6.43 -12.86 -0.24
CA PHE A 135 -7.64 -13.69 -0.28
C PHE A 135 -8.82 -12.90 -0.87
N PRO A 136 -9.64 -13.52 -1.75
CA PRO A 136 -10.92 -12.94 -2.16
C PRO A 136 -11.76 -12.60 -0.93
N LYS A 137 -12.24 -11.36 -0.85
CA LYS A 137 -13.09 -10.87 0.26
C LYS A 137 -14.57 -10.81 -0.10
N ALA A 138 -14.92 -11.02 -1.37
CA ALA A 138 -16.28 -10.93 -1.86
C ALA A 138 -17.15 -12.09 -1.33
N GLN A 139 -18.39 -11.78 -0.95
CA GLN A 139 -19.35 -12.79 -0.50
C GLN A 139 -19.96 -13.50 -1.71
N ASN A 140 -19.82 -14.82 -1.81
CA ASN A 140 -20.54 -15.61 -2.83
C ASN A 140 -22.06 -15.53 -2.59
N ILE A 141 -22.80 -15.04 -3.60
CA ILE A 141 -24.23 -14.74 -3.49
C ILE A 141 -25.08 -16.00 -3.59
N GLY A 142 -24.76 -16.93 -4.50
CA GLY A 142 -25.46 -18.23 -4.58
C GLY A 142 -25.47 -18.93 -3.22
N LYS A 143 -24.30 -18.95 -2.54
CA LYS A 143 -24.16 -19.50 -1.18
C LYS A 143 -24.97 -18.75 -0.14
N ALA A 144 -25.04 -17.42 -0.25
CA ALA A 144 -25.85 -16.60 0.66
C ALA A 144 -27.35 -16.85 0.48
N VAL A 145 -27.82 -17.08 -0.75
CA VAL A 145 -29.21 -17.39 -1.07
C VAL A 145 -29.61 -18.74 -0.47
N ASP A 146 -28.84 -19.80 -0.70
CA ASP A 146 -29.16 -21.11 -0.11
C ASP A 146 -29.15 -21.09 1.43
N LYS A 147 -28.24 -20.32 2.05
CA LYS A 147 -28.27 -20.11 3.50
C LYS A 147 -29.54 -19.40 3.95
N ARG A 148 -30.01 -18.42 3.18
CA ARG A 148 -31.23 -17.66 3.48
C ARG A 148 -32.49 -18.51 3.33
N LEU A 149 -32.51 -19.42 2.38
CA LEU A 149 -33.64 -20.33 2.11
C LEU A 149 -33.59 -21.61 2.96
N GLY A 150 -32.54 -21.81 3.76
CA GLY A 150 -32.36 -23.03 4.55
C GLY A 150 -32.01 -24.27 3.72
N THR A 151 -31.67 -24.10 2.45
CA THR A 151 -31.32 -25.19 1.52
C THR A 151 -29.82 -25.46 1.44
N TYR A 152 -29.01 -24.64 2.12
CA TYR A 152 -27.55 -24.79 2.14
C TYR A 152 -27.11 -26.15 2.68
N LYS A 153 -26.32 -26.86 1.87
CA LYS A 153 -25.61 -28.08 2.28
C LYS A 153 -24.13 -27.77 2.41
N GLU A 154 -23.50 -28.27 3.46
CA GLU A 154 -22.08 -28.05 3.70
C GLU A 154 -21.25 -28.91 2.74
N GLY A 155 -20.46 -28.25 1.88
CA GLY A 155 -19.61 -28.95 0.91
C GLY A 155 -18.34 -29.54 1.54
N LYS A 156 -17.61 -30.31 0.73
CA LYS A 156 -16.37 -30.97 1.15
C LYS A 156 -15.31 -29.92 1.51
N PRO A 157 -14.54 -30.14 2.60
CA PRO A 157 -13.40 -29.30 2.90
C PRO A 157 -12.32 -29.47 1.83
N THR A 158 -11.84 -28.35 1.31
CA THR A 158 -10.69 -28.26 0.42
C THR A 158 -9.59 -27.48 1.12
N ALA A 159 -8.37 -28.00 1.12
CA ALA A 159 -7.21 -27.31 1.67
C ALA A 159 -6.33 -26.84 0.51
N ASN A 160 -6.19 -25.52 0.37
CA ASN A 160 -5.17 -24.95 -0.52
C ASN A 160 -3.83 -24.92 0.24
N ALA A 161 -3.19 -26.09 0.37
CA ALA A 161 -1.81 -26.18 0.81
C ALA A 161 -0.91 -26.33 -0.43
N ARG A 162 -0.27 -25.24 -0.86
CA ARG A 162 0.92 -25.35 -1.72
C ARG A 162 2.09 -25.69 -0.80
N PHE A 163 2.46 -26.97 -0.75
CA PHE A 163 3.74 -27.38 -0.18
C PHE A 163 4.83 -27.06 -1.22
N GLY A 164 5.46 -25.90 -1.08
CA GLY A 164 6.70 -25.63 -1.81
C GLY A 164 7.81 -26.48 -1.20
N TYR A 165 8.20 -27.56 -1.86
CA TYR A 165 9.35 -28.36 -1.46
C TYR A 165 10.61 -27.77 -2.10
N ASN A 166 10.97 -26.53 -1.74
CA ASN A 166 12.28 -25.98 -2.05
C ASN A 166 12.97 -25.67 -0.72
N GLY A 167 14.12 -26.31 -0.52
CA GLY A 167 14.75 -26.55 0.77
C GLY A 167 15.34 -25.35 1.52
N GLN A 168 14.95 -24.11 1.22
CA GLN A 168 15.32 -22.92 2.00
C GLN A 168 14.12 -21.96 1.97
N ASP A 169 13.80 -21.38 3.13
CA ASP A 169 12.66 -20.49 3.42
C ASP A 169 11.31 -21.15 3.76
N LYS A 170 11.11 -21.34 5.08
CA LYS A 170 9.82 -21.67 5.70
C LYS A 170 8.89 -20.45 5.67
N HIS A 171 8.27 -20.17 4.54
CA HIS A 171 7.13 -19.26 4.51
C HIS A 171 5.93 -19.91 5.23
N TYR A 172 5.48 -19.28 6.33
CA TYR A 172 4.27 -19.67 7.06
C TYR A 172 3.02 -19.46 6.19
N ASN A 173 2.72 -20.42 5.33
CA ASN A 173 1.45 -20.45 4.61
C ASN A 173 0.34 -20.82 5.59
N HIS A 174 -0.52 -19.84 5.92
CA HIS A 174 -1.78 -20.09 6.61
C HIS A 174 -2.69 -20.93 5.68
N ALA A 175 -2.56 -22.25 5.72
CA ALA A 175 -3.47 -23.15 5.03
C ALA A 175 -4.88 -22.96 5.59
N LYS A 176 -5.76 -22.30 4.82
CA LYS A 176 -7.15 -22.12 5.20
C LYS A 176 -7.98 -23.21 4.53
N ILE A 177 -8.72 -23.96 5.33
CA ILE A 177 -9.70 -24.91 4.83
C ILE A 177 -10.84 -24.10 4.19
N THR A 178 -10.94 -24.15 2.87
CA THR A 178 -12.12 -23.71 2.13
C THR A 178 -13.10 -24.87 2.02
N ARG A 179 -14.34 -24.61 1.59
CA ARG A 179 -15.29 -25.67 1.28
C ARG A 179 -15.84 -25.44 -0.11
N GLU A 180 -15.98 -26.52 -0.87
CA GLU A 180 -16.76 -26.51 -2.10
C GLU A 180 -18.18 -26.00 -1.83
N PHE A 181 -18.76 -25.35 -2.82
CA PHE A 181 -20.14 -24.90 -2.77
C PHE A 181 -20.80 -25.22 -4.10
N ASP A 182 -21.85 -26.03 -4.04
CA ASP A 182 -22.73 -26.33 -5.16
C ASP A 182 -24.10 -25.73 -4.86
N ALA A 183 -24.65 -24.97 -5.81
CA ALA A 183 -25.96 -24.34 -5.65
C ALA A 183 -27.11 -25.35 -5.60
N GLN A 184 -27.95 -25.28 -4.56
CA GLN A 184 -29.02 -26.23 -4.28
C GLN A 184 -30.38 -25.75 -4.83
N SER A 185 -30.80 -24.54 -4.47
CA SER A 185 -32.08 -23.96 -4.89
C SER A 185 -32.04 -23.41 -6.33
N PRO A 186 -33.17 -23.36 -7.06
CA PRO A 186 -33.23 -22.68 -8.37
C PRO A 186 -32.72 -21.24 -8.33
N GLN A 187 -32.99 -20.51 -7.24
CA GLN A 187 -32.53 -19.14 -7.02
C GLN A 187 -31.02 -19.06 -6.83
N ALA A 188 -30.42 -20.00 -6.10
CA ALA A 188 -28.96 -20.06 -5.95
C ALA A 188 -28.28 -20.45 -7.27
N LYS A 189 -28.87 -21.38 -8.04
CA LYS A 189 -28.35 -21.77 -9.37
C LYS A 189 -28.37 -20.62 -10.35
N ALA A 190 -29.41 -19.77 -10.32
CA ALA A 190 -29.47 -18.56 -11.13
C ALA A 190 -28.40 -17.51 -10.76
N LEU A 191 -27.76 -17.65 -9.59
CA LEU A 191 -26.74 -16.74 -9.06
C LEU A 191 -25.41 -17.45 -8.80
N ASP A 192 -25.21 -18.63 -9.39
CA ASP A 192 -23.99 -19.40 -9.19
C ASP A 192 -22.77 -18.67 -9.78
N GLY A 193 -21.64 -18.76 -9.09
CA GLY A 193 -20.42 -18.00 -9.43
C GLY A 193 -20.49 -16.49 -9.20
N SER A 194 -21.63 -15.92 -8.76
CA SER A 194 -21.76 -14.48 -8.50
C SER A 194 -21.29 -14.07 -7.10
N TYR A 195 -20.75 -12.86 -6.99
CA TYR A 195 -20.19 -12.31 -5.76
C TYR A 195 -20.75 -10.92 -5.45
N ALA A 196 -20.84 -10.58 -4.16
CA ALA A 196 -21.37 -9.31 -3.69
C ALA A 196 -20.39 -8.15 -3.98
N GLY A 197 -20.87 -7.16 -4.73
CA GLY A 197 -20.10 -5.96 -5.07
C GLY A 197 -18.89 -6.24 -5.97
N PHE A 198 -18.03 -5.23 -6.15
CA PHE A 198 -16.76 -5.37 -6.86
C PHE A 198 -15.62 -5.43 -5.84
N GLN A 199 -15.22 -6.64 -5.48
CA GLN A 199 -14.16 -6.91 -4.49
C GLN A 199 -13.21 -7.99 -5.03
N PRO A 200 -12.53 -7.74 -6.16
CA PRO A 200 -11.47 -8.63 -6.61
C PRO A 200 -10.42 -8.80 -5.51
N LYS A 201 -9.66 -9.89 -5.60
CA LYS A 201 -8.56 -10.12 -4.66
C LYS A 201 -7.62 -8.90 -4.70
N PRO A 202 -7.34 -8.26 -3.56
CA PRO A 202 -6.29 -7.24 -3.50
C PRO A 202 -4.96 -7.88 -3.89
N ALA A 203 -4.30 -7.30 -4.87
CA ALA A 203 -2.98 -7.69 -5.36
C ALA A 203 -2.03 -6.49 -5.47
N VAL A 204 -2.48 -5.33 -4.96
CA VAL A 204 -1.74 -4.07 -4.99
C VAL A 204 -1.98 -3.34 -3.67
N GLU A 205 -0.89 -2.89 -3.04
CA GLU A 205 -0.91 -1.86 -2.00
C GLU A 205 -0.41 -0.53 -2.55
N VAL A 206 -0.95 0.56 -2.03
CA VAL A 206 -0.58 1.91 -2.44
C VAL A 206 0.23 2.54 -1.34
N ILE A 207 1.40 3.09 -1.68
CA ILE A 207 2.24 3.86 -0.79
C ILE A 207 2.09 5.32 -1.21
N ILE A 208 1.35 6.08 -0.41
CA ILE A 208 1.19 7.52 -0.59
C ILE A 208 2.53 8.18 -0.24
N VAL A 209 3.03 9.00 -1.17
CA VAL A 209 4.23 9.81 -0.97
C VAL A 209 3.80 11.21 -0.55
N ALA A 210 4.22 11.61 0.64
CA ALA A 210 3.94 12.93 1.20
C ALA A 210 5.26 13.58 1.66
N MET A 211 5.27 14.91 1.79
CA MET A 211 6.44 15.64 2.25
C MET A 211 6.02 16.81 3.13
N LYS A 212 6.76 17.07 4.21
CA LYS A 212 6.62 18.35 4.92
C LYS A 212 7.04 19.49 3.98
N PRO A 213 6.27 20.58 3.87
CA PRO A 213 6.67 21.72 3.04
C PRO A 213 8.09 22.19 3.31
N LEU A 214 8.73 22.71 2.26
CA LEU A 214 10.05 23.31 2.38
C LEU A 214 10.01 24.52 3.32
N SER A 215 11.08 24.74 4.08
CA SER A 215 11.31 26.01 4.77
C SER A 215 11.95 27.04 3.84
N GLU A 216 12.64 26.58 2.80
CA GLU A 216 13.30 27.42 1.80
C GLU A 216 12.45 27.58 0.54
N LYS A 217 12.77 28.60 -0.27
CA LYS A 217 12.03 28.92 -1.50
C LYS A 217 12.27 27.93 -2.64
N THR A 218 13.43 27.28 -2.68
CA THR A 218 13.82 26.36 -3.74
C THR A 218 14.30 25.03 -3.17
N PHE A 219 14.17 23.97 -3.98
CA PHE A 219 14.74 22.67 -3.63
C PHE A 219 16.25 22.70 -3.46
N VAL A 220 16.96 23.53 -4.23
CA VAL A 220 18.41 23.69 -4.12
C VAL A 220 18.78 24.28 -2.77
N ASP A 221 18.13 25.37 -2.37
CA ASP A 221 18.40 26.01 -1.07
C ASP A 221 18.03 25.08 0.09
N GLN A 222 16.90 24.37 -0.01
CA GLN A 222 16.51 23.38 0.98
C GLN A 222 17.57 22.27 1.11
N ALA A 223 18.01 21.70 -0.02
CA ALA A 223 19.01 20.65 -0.06
C ALA A 223 20.34 21.11 0.54
N LEU A 224 20.78 22.33 0.22
CA LEU A 224 21.98 22.93 0.80
C LEU A 224 21.84 23.16 2.31
N LYS A 225 20.65 23.59 2.78
CA LYS A 225 20.37 23.85 4.19
C LYS A 225 20.35 22.59 5.05
N ASN A 226 19.60 21.57 4.66
CA ASN A 226 19.39 20.39 5.52
C ASN A 226 19.35 19.05 4.77
N ARG A 227 19.69 19.02 3.48
CA ARG A 227 19.66 17.83 2.61
C ARG A 227 18.29 17.15 2.56
N LYS A 228 17.22 17.93 2.70
CA LYS A 228 15.83 17.49 2.53
C LYS A 228 15.20 18.12 1.28
N GLY A 229 14.01 17.66 0.92
CA GLY A 229 13.35 17.99 -0.34
C GLY A 229 13.92 17.25 -1.55
N ILE A 230 14.80 16.28 -1.33
CA ILE A 230 15.49 15.52 -2.39
C ILE A 230 15.48 14.02 -2.07
N ILE A 231 15.59 13.19 -3.13
CA ILE A 231 15.74 11.73 -3.04
C ILE A 231 16.94 11.30 -3.89
N TRP A 232 17.73 10.37 -3.37
CA TRP A 232 18.93 9.83 -3.98
C TRP A 232 18.61 8.70 -4.97
N LEU A 233 17.95 9.02 -6.09
CA LEU A 233 17.47 8.04 -7.07
C LEU A 233 18.59 7.30 -7.83
N ASP A 234 19.79 7.87 -7.87
CA ASP A 234 20.98 7.19 -8.40
C ASP A 234 21.45 6.05 -7.49
N ASP A 235 21.33 6.18 -6.17
CA ASP A 235 21.72 5.14 -5.22
C ASP A 235 20.70 3.99 -5.19
N GLY A 236 19.47 4.26 -5.61
CA GLY A 236 18.38 3.27 -5.70
C GLY A 236 18.25 2.59 -7.06
N ARG A 237 19.20 2.80 -7.99
CA ARG A 237 19.12 2.24 -9.35
C ARG A 237 18.93 0.73 -9.33
N ILE A 238 18.07 0.25 -10.22
CA ILE A 238 17.78 -1.19 -10.34
C ILE A 238 18.81 -1.80 -11.30
N PRO A 239 19.57 -2.83 -10.88
CA PRO A 239 20.53 -3.48 -11.77
C PRO A 239 19.82 -4.13 -12.95
N TYR A 240 20.53 -4.26 -14.08
CA TYR A 240 20.06 -5.06 -15.20
C TYR A 240 20.10 -6.54 -14.84
N GLU A 241 19.16 -7.30 -15.40
CA GLU A 241 19.11 -8.75 -15.17
C GLU A 241 20.24 -9.49 -15.92
N SER A 242 20.64 -8.97 -17.08
CA SER A 242 21.71 -9.54 -17.92
C SER A 242 22.40 -8.48 -18.79
N GLU A 243 23.53 -8.84 -19.41
CA GLU A 243 24.18 -7.97 -20.40
C GLU A 243 23.31 -7.76 -21.66
N GLU A 244 22.44 -8.72 -21.99
CA GLU A 244 21.46 -8.56 -23.07
C GLU A 244 20.42 -7.49 -22.70
N ASP A 245 19.85 -7.57 -21.49
CA ASP A 245 18.92 -6.56 -20.94
C ASP A 245 19.54 -5.15 -20.96
N LYS A 246 20.79 -5.04 -20.48
CA LYS A 246 21.59 -3.82 -20.53
C LYS A 246 21.82 -3.31 -21.95
N SER A 247 22.08 -4.20 -22.91
CA SER A 247 22.32 -3.82 -24.31
C SER A 247 21.08 -3.23 -25.00
N GLN A 248 19.90 -3.66 -24.58
CA GLN A 248 18.59 -3.22 -25.08
C GLN A 248 18.05 -1.99 -24.34
N ALA A 249 18.60 -1.68 -23.17
CA ALA A 249 18.20 -0.52 -22.38
C ALA A 249 18.39 0.80 -23.14
N THR A 250 17.51 1.77 -22.86
CA THR A 250 17.60 3.12 -23.42
C THR A 250 18.99 3.72 -23.13
N PRO A 251 19.74 4.16 -24.15
CA PRO A 251 21.07 4.70 -23.94
C PRO A 251 21.05 5.92 -23.01
N GLN A 252 21.93 5.94 -21.99
CA GLN A 252 22.02 6.99 -20.97
C GLN A 252 23.11 8.05 -21.27
N GLY A 253 23.63 8.12 -22.50
CA GLY A 253 24.71 9.04 -22.86
C GLY A 253 24.36 10.05 -23.95
N ARG A 254 25.38 10.80 -24.37
CA ARG A 254 25.26 11.83 -25.40
C ARG A 254 25.08 11.18 -26.77
N CYS A 255 24.24 11.76 -27.63
CA CYS A 255 24.19 11.40 -29.04
C CYS A 255 25.57 11.60 -29.68
N THR A 256 26.18 10.52 -30.17
CA THR A 256 27.52 10.52 -30.78
C THR A 256 27.49 10.57 -32.30
N GLY A 257 26.37 10.22 -32.92
CA GLY A 257 26.22 10.26 -34.38
C GLY A 257 24.86 9.79 -34.86
N GLN A 258 24.69 9.77 -36.18
CA GLN A 258 23.57 9.11 -36.86
C GLN A 258 24.15 8.06 -37.79
N VAL A 259 23.61 6.84 -37.73
CA VAL A 259 23.98 5.73 -38.59
C VAL A 259 22.73 5.29 -39.34
N TYR A 260 22.88 5.07 -40.65
CA TYR A 260 21.78 4.58 -41.47
C TYR A 260 21.59 3.07 -41.24
N ASP A 261 20.43 2.69 -40.69
CA ASP A 261 20.06 1.29 -40.48
C ASP A 261 19.40 0.75 -41.76
N SER A 262 20.19 -0.02 -42.52
CA SER A 262 19.74 -0.60 -43.79
C SER A 262 18.64 -1.65 -43.64
N MET A 263 18.48 -2.29 -42.47
CA MET A 263 17.39 -3.24 -42.22
C MET A 263 16.06 -2.53 -41.94
N LEU A 264 16.11 -1.37 -41.29
CA LEU A 264 14.92 -0.59 -40.93
C LEU A 264 14.62 0.58 -41.89
N GLY A 265 15.49 0.81 -42.87
CA GLY A 265 15.34 1.87 -43.87
C GLY A 265 15.32 3.28 -43.27
N ARG A 266 15.91 3.48 -42.08
CA ARG A 266 15.86 4.74 -41.32
C ARG A 266 17.17 5.06 -40.63
N GLU A 267 17.40 6.35 -40.39
CA GLU A 267 18.52 6.79 -39.55
C GLU A 267 18.27 6.41 -38.09
N ARG A 268 19.26 5.77 -37.48
CA ARG A 268 19.31 5.50 -36.04
C ARG A 268 20.34 6.43 -35.41
N LYS A 269 19.99 7.04 -34.28
CA LYS A 269 20.93 7.82 -33.48
C LYS A 269 21.83 6.87 -32.69
N GLU A 270 23.13 7.08 -32.79
CA GLU A 270 24.12 6.47 -31.90
C GLU A 270 24.29 7.33 -30.65
N PHE A 271 24.55 6.64 -29.54
CA PHE A 271 24.77 7.27 -28.26
C PHE A 271 26.05 6.69 -27.66
N ASP A 272 26.84 7.54 -27.04
CA ASP A 272 27.82 7.08 -26.06
C ASP A 272 27.07 6.30 -24.99
N ARG A 273 27.62 5.16 -24.58
CA ARG A 273 27.07 4.33 -23.51
C ARG A 273 28.06 4.36 -22.35
N PRO A 274 28.17 5.49 -21.62
CA PRO A 274 28.94 5.50 -20.38
C PRO A 274 28.38 4.44 -19.43
N GLU A 275 29.18 4.07 -18.42
CA GLU A 275 28.85 3.02 -17.44
C GLU A 275 27.38 3.11 -17.01
N GLN A 276 26.57 2.17 -17.47
CA GLN A 276 25.13 2.19 -17.22
C GLN A 276 24.90 1.81 -15.76
N LYS A 277 24.51 2.79 -14.93
CA LYS A 277 24.33 2.63 -13.48
C LYS A 277 23.08 1.83 -13.09
N GLY A 278 22.44 1.14 -14.04
CA GLY A 278 21.14 0.48 -13.88
C GLY A 278 19.96 1.33 -14.36
N ARG A 279 18.76 0.77 -14.23
CA ARG A 279 17.48 1.42 -14.56
C ARG A 279 17.09 2.42 -13.48
N PHE A 280 16.47 3.52 -13.90
CA PHE A 280 15.88 4.49 -12.98
C PHE A 280 14.79 3.81 -12.13
N PRO A 281 14.72 4.05 -10.80
CA PRO A 281 13.71 3.42 -9.95
C PRO A 281 12.29 3.69 -10.47
N ALA A 282 11.48 2.64 -10.59
CA ALA A 282 10.08 2.75 -10.93
C ALA A 282 9.23 3.01 -9.68
N ASN A 283 8.05 3.60 -9.87
CA ASN A 283 7.03 3.70 -8.82
C ASN A 283 6.18 2.42 -8.68
N LEU A 284 6.73 1.28 -9.10
CA LEU A 284 6.09 -0.04 -9.07
C LEU A 284 7.08 -1.04 -8.46
N LEU A 285 6.69 -1.61 -7.33
CA LEU A 285 7.36 -2.73 -6.68
C LEU A 285 6.59 -3.99 -7.03
N VAL A 286 7.30 -5.05 -7.42
CA VAL A 286 6.69 -6.33 -7.81
C VAL A 286 7.28 -7.43 -6.95
N SER A 287 6.42 -8.21 -6.33
CA SER A 287 6.77 -9.42 -5.59
C SER A 287 6.15 -10.64 -6.24
N ASP A 288 6.74 -11.81 -5.99
CA ASP A 288 6.22 -13.13 -6.37
C ASP A 288 5.94 -13.33 -7.86
N ASP A 289 6.63 -12.57 -8.73
CA ASP A 289 6.45 -12.58 -10.19
C ASP A 289 4.98 -12.38 -10.63
N VAL A 290 4.20 -11.63 -9.82
CA VAL A 290 2.73 -11.54 -9.98
C VAL A 290 2.28 -10.90 -11.31
N LEU A 291 3.16 -10.15 -11.98
CA LEU A 291 2.84 -9.53 -13.27
C LEU A 291 3.15 -10.43 -14.47
N ASN A 292 3.66 -11.64 -14.22
CA ASN A 292 3.97 -12.66 -15.20
C ASN A 292 3.00 -13.84 -15.04
N ASP A 293 1.69 -13.54 -15.02
CA ASP A 293 0.63 -14.50 -14.69
C ASP A 293 0.19 -15.38 -15.87
N GLY A 294 0.95 -15.36 -16.99
CA GLY A 294 0.78 -16.24 -18.16
C GLY A 294 0.43 -15.50 -19.44
#